data_AF-A0A4W6C3R4-F1
#
_entry.id   AF-A0A4W6C3R4-F1
#
_cell.length_a   1.000
_cell.length_b   1.000
_cell.length_c   1.000
_cell.angle_alpha   90.00
_cell.angle_beta   90.00
_cell.angle_gamma   90.00
#
_symmetry.space_group_name_H-M   'P 1'
#
loop_
_entity.id
_entity.type
_entity.pdbx_description
1 polymer ?
#
loop_
_entity_poly.entity_id
_entity_poly.type
_entity_poly.pdbx_seq_one_letter_code
_entity_poly.pdbx_strand_id
1 'polypeptide(L)'
;MKKIYILLFYQNKQRLFSADRCLLTVQEVFVQPLNDFVSLWYTFGGGTKLVVDLGVVRPTLTVLPPSKEEMQQGSATLVCLASGGFPSAWSLGWKVGGKSSSSGVSHSLEVLGGDGHYSWSSTLSLSADQWKKAGSVSCEAGLNGQSPVTQILNPDHCSE
;
A
#
# COMPACT_ATOMS: atom_id res chain seq x y z
N MET A 1 31.35 -22.91 -25.66
CA MET A 1 31.20 -21.51 -25.20
C MET A 1 29.79 -21.07 -25.57
N LYS A 2 28.96 -20.64 -24.61
CA LYS A 2 27.51 -20.38 -24.82
C LYS A 2 27.27 -18.86 -24.80
N LYS A 3 26.74 -18.33 -25.91
CA LYS A 3 26.26 -16.94 -26.02
C LYS A 3 24.84 -16.86 -25.47
N ILE A 4 24.60 -15.94 -24.55
CA ILE A 4 23.26 -15.70 -23.98
C ILE A 4 22.67 -14.50 -24.72
N TYR A 5 21.51 -14.69 -25.35
CA TYR A 5 20.79 -13.61 -26.00
C TYR A 5 19.61 -13.16 -25.12
N ILE A 6 19.47 -11.86 -24.92
CA ILE A 6 18.46 -11.22 -24.07
C ILE A 6 17.61 -10.31 -24.97
N LEU A 7 16.30 -10.51 -24.95
CA LEU A 7 15.35 -9.60 -25.60
C LEU A 7 14.82 -8.60 -24.59
N LEU A 8 15.07 -7.32 -24.83
CA LEU A 8 14.47 -6.23 -24.07
C LEU A 8 13.46 -5.50 -24.94
N PHE A 9 12.30 -5.21 -24.36
CA PHE A 9 11.25 -4.39 -24.96
C PHE A 9 11.28 -3.03 -24.27
N TYR A 10 11.54 -1.98 -25.06
CA TYR A 10 11.46 -0.61 -24.58
C TYR A 10 10.68 0.22 -25.60
N GLN A 11 9.66 0.96 -25.16
CA GLN A 11 8.83 1.80 -26.05
C GLN A 11 8.24 1.00 -27.24
N ASN A 12 7.71 -0.20 -26.98
CA ASN A 12 7.15 -1.10 -28.01
C ASN A 12 8.14 -1.56 -29.10
N LYS A 13 9.45 -1.40 -28.86
CA LYS A 13 10.51 -1.83 -29.79
C LYS A 13 11.33 -2.97 -29.18
N GLN A 14 11.52 -4.06 -29.94
CA GLN A 14 12.34 -5.21 -29.55
C GLN A 14 13.81 -4.95 -29.86
N ARG A 15 14.70 -5.15 -28.88
CA ARG A 15 16.16 -5.21 -29.09
C ARG A 15 16.74 -6.50 -28.51
N LEU A 16 17.60 -7.15 -29.28
CA LEU A 16 18.34 -8.37 -28.91
C LEU A 16 19.75 -7.98 -28.44
N PHE A 17 20.13 -8.44 -27.26
CA PHE A 17 21.44 -8.20 -26.64
C PHE A 17 22.16 -9.52 -26.47
N SER A 18 23.45 -9.58 -26.80
CA SER A 18 24.27 -10.77 -26.54
C SER A 18 25.19 -10.51 -25.35
N ALA A 19 25.15 -11.36 -24.34
CA ALA A 19 26.02 -11.30 -23.18
C ALA A 19 27.01 -12.47 -23.21
N ASP A 20 28.31 -12.13 -23.32
CA ASP A 20 29.42 -13.03 -23.05
C ASP A 20 30.17 -12.49 -21.83
N ARG A 21 30.26 -13.31 -20.77
CA ARG A 21 30.86 -13.02 -19.44
C ARG A 21 31.09 -11.53 -19.13
N CYS A 22 30.13 -10.94 -18.42
CA CYS A 22 30.20 -9.62 -17.76
C CYS A 22 30.33 -8.37 -18.65
N LEU A 23 30.26 -8.46 -19.98
CA LEU A 23 30.15 -7.29 -20.86
C LEU A 23 28.90 -7.40 -21.74
N LEU A 24 28.02 -6.40 -21.65
CA LEU A 24 26.85 -6.24 -22.51
C LEU A 24 27.26 -5.44 -23.75
N THR A 25 27.39 -6.11 -24.89
CA THR A 25 27.62 -5.48 -26.19
C THR A 25 26.29 -5.34 -26.92
N VAL A 26 25.90 -4.11 -27.22
CA VAL A 26 24.67 -3.80 -27.99
C VAL A 26 24.98 -3.92 -29.47
N GLN A 27 24.40 -4.89 -30.16
CA GLN A 27 24.53 -4.99 -31.61
C GLN A 27 23.13 -5.07 -32.23
N GLU A 28 22.71 -3.97 -32.86
CA GLU A 28 21.44 -3.87 -33.57
C GLU A 28 21.46 -4.77 -34.80
N VAL A 29 20.76 -5.92 -34.77
CA VAL A 29 20.30 -6.57 -36.00
C VAL A 29 18.94 -7.22 -35.75
N PHE A 30 17.97 -6.86 -36.60
CA PHE A 30 16.63 -7.44 -36.68
C PHE A 30 16.62 -8.58 -37.70
N VAL A 31 15.96 -9.71 -37.37
CA VAL A 31 15.10 -10.58 -38.22
C VAL A 31 14.78 -11.88 -37.45
N GLN A 32 13.48 -12.25 -37.40
CA GLN A 32 12.99 -13.57 -36.92
C GLN A 32 12.96 -14.60 -38.07
N PRO A 33 13.14 -15.90 -37.79
CA PRO A 33 11.95 -16.78 -37.72
C PRO A 33 12.00 -17.82 -36.57
N LEU A 34 10.81 -18.20 -36.08
CA LEU A 34 10.56 -19.17 -35.00
C LEU A 34 11.03 -20.59 -35.34
N ASN A 35 11.68 -21.27 -34.39
CA ASN A 35 11.39 -22.65 -34.02
C ASN A 35 12.11 -23.08 -32.72
N ASP A 36 11.35 -23.78 -31.88
CA ASP A 36 11.74 -24.68 -30.80
C ASP A 36 12.08 -24.19 -29.37
N PHE A 37 11.30 -24.77 -28.45
CA PHE A 37 11.44 -24.91 -27.00
C PHE A 37 11.40 -23.65 -26.12
N VAL A 38 10.18 -23.22 -25.77
CA VAL A 38 9.95 -22.31 -24.63
C VAL A 38 10.22 -23.08 -23.33
N SER A 39 11.44 -22.93 -22.85
CA SER A 39 11.92 -23.38 -21.55
C SER A 39 11.06 -22.85 -20.40
N LEU A 40 10.35 -23.74 -19.71
CA LEU A 40 9.48 -23.48 -18.54
C LEU A 40 10.21 -23.06 -17.24
N TRP A 41 11.45 -22.57 -17.30
CA TRP A 41 12.30 -22.24 -16.14
C TRP A 41 12.78 -20.78 -16.09
N TYR A 42 12.27 -19.91 -16.97
CA TYR A 42 12.53 -18.47 -16.91
C TYR A 42 11.61 -17.77 -15.90
N THR A 43 11.67 -18.15 -14.64
CA THR A 43 11.04 -17.38 -13.55
C THR A 43 12.10 -16.50 -12.90
N PHE A 44 11.89 -15.18 -12.92
CA PHE A 44 12.64 -14.27 -12.06
C PHE A 44 12.22 -14.52 -10.61
N GLY A 45 13.17 -14.48 -9.68
CA GLY A 45 12.86 -14.53 -8.24
C GLY A 45 12.04 -13.30 -7.80
N GLY A 46 11.31 -13.40 -6.68
CA GLY A 46 10.42 -12.35 -6.19
C GLY A 46 11.10 -11.03 -5.74
N GLY A 47 12.42 -10.95 -5.81
CA GLY A 47 13.22 -9.83 -5.33
C GLY A 47 13.40 -9.82 -3.81
N THR A 48 14.41 -9.07 -3.34
CA THR A 48 14.66 -8.86 -1.90
C THR A 48 14.46 -7.39 -1.58
N LYS A 49 13.54 -7.08 -0.66
CA LYS A 49 13.36 -5.73 -0.13
C LYS A 49 14.34 -5.53 1.04
N LEU A 50 15.33 -4.66 0.85
CA LEU A 50 16.20 -4.21 1.93
C LEU A 50 15.53 -3.03 2.66
N VAL A 51 15.37 -3.13 3.97
CA VAL A 51 14.91 -2.03 4.83
C VAL A 51 16.04 -1.69 5.79
N VAL A 52 16.53 -0.45 5.71
CA VAL A 52 17.54 0.06 6.65
C VAL A 52 16.80 0.61 7.85
N ASP A 53 17.17 0.19 9.06
CA ASP A 53 16.54 0.66 10.29
C ASP A 53 16.89 2.13 10.54
N LEU A 54 15.88 3.00 10.51
CA LEU A 54 15.98 4.43 10.76
C LEU A 54 15.47 4.82 12.16
N GLY A 55 15.12 3.84 13.01
CA GLY A 55 14.51 4.05 14.32
C GLY A 55 12.99 3.86 14.30
N VAL A 56 12.27 4.51 15.22
CA VAL A 56 10.78 4.48 15.26
C VAL A 56 10.25 5.88 15.05
N VAL A 57 9.49 6.07 13.98
CA VAL A 57 8.81 7.32 13.64
C VAL A 57 7.30 7.09 13.74
N ARG A 58 6.62 7.94 14.52
CA ARG A 58 5.18 7.84 14.74
C ARG A 58 4.42 8.41 13.55
N PRO A 59 3.44 7.68 13.00
CA PRO A 59 2.61 8.20 11.92
C PRO A 59 1.73 9.35 12.42
N THR A 60 1.42 10.26 11.52
CA THR A 60 0.34 11.23 11.70
C THR A 60 -0.97 10.58 11.25
N LEU A 61 -1.99 10.65 12.10
CA LEU A 61 -3.31 10.11 11.81
C LEU A 61 -4.29 11.22 11.44
N THR A 62 -4.95 11.05 10.30
CA THR A 62 -6.04 11.91 9.85
C THR A 62 -7.26 11.06 9.62
N VAL A 63 -8.34 11.31 10.37
CA VAL A 63 -9.62 10.61 10.19
C VAL A 63 -10.57 11.53 9.43
N LEU A 64 -11.05 11.04 8.30
CA LEU A 64 -12.00 11.72 7.43
C LEU A 64 -13.43 11.22 7.74
N PRO A 65 -14.39 12.14 7.91
CA PRO A 65 -15.80 11.79 8.09
C PRO A 65 -16.41 11.22 6.81
N PRO A 66 -17.56 10.52 6.92
CA PRO A 66 -18.35 10.12 5.75
C PRO A 66 -18.90 11.36 5.02
N SER A 67 -19.13 11.25 3.72
CA SER A 67 -19.75 12.33 2.96
C SER A 67 -21.23 12.49 3.31
N LYS A 68 -21.76 13.70 3.17
CA LYS A 68 -23.18 13.98 3.45
C LYS A 68 -24.08 13.19 2.50
N GLU A 69 -23.67 13.04 1.25
CA GLU A 69 -24.38 12.33 0.19
C GLU A 69 -24.46 10.83 0.48
N GLU A 70 -23.36 10.22 0.92
CA GLU A 70 -23.33 8.81 1.30
C GLU A 70 -24.26 8.57 2.51
N MET A 71 -24.23 9.47 3.49
CA MET A 71 -25.06 9.37 4.68
C MET A 71 -26.56 9.50 4.38
N GLN A 72 -26.94 10.22 3.32
CA GLN A 72 -28.32 10.25 2.83
C GLN A 72 -28.74 8.95 2.14
N GLN A 73 -27.79 8.23 1.54
CA GLN A 73 -28.01 6.90 0.94
C GLN A 73 -28.08 5.77 1.98
N GLY A 74 -27.76 6.07 3.24
CA GLY A 74 -27.91 5.14 4.37
C GLY A 74 -26.63 4.42 4.80
N SER A 75 -25.49 4.69 4.15
CA SER A 75 -24.17 4.19 4.56
C SER A 75 -23.28 5.32 5.08
N ALA A 76 -22.24 4.96 5.81
CA ALA A 76 -21.26 5.89 6.34
C ALA A 76 -19.88 5.24 6.27
N THR A 77 -19.03 5.73 5.37
CA THR A 77 -17.67 5.23 5.22
C THR A 77 -16.68 6.24 5.80
N LEU A 78 -15.96 5.80 6.83
CA LEU A 78 -14.88 6.58 7.43
C LEU A 78 -13.53 6.14 6.86
N VAL A 79 -12.61 7.08 6.72
CA VAL A 79 -11.24 6.79 6.25
C VAL A 79 -10.24 7.33 7.26
N CYS A 80 -9.32 6.49 7.71
CA CYS A 80 -8.19 6.88 8.52
C CYS A 80 -6.92 6.77 7.69
N LEU A 81 -6.27 7.90 7.47
CA LEU A 81 -4.99 7.97 6.79
C LEU A 81 -3.87 8.05 7.83
N ALA A 82 -2.94 7.11 7.77
CA ALA A 82 -1.68 7.14 8.49
C ALA A 82 -0.55 7.52 7.54
N SER A 83 0.15 8.61 7.82
CA SER A 83 1.25 9.10 6.99
C SER A 83 2.52 9.32 7.80
N GLY A 84 3.68 9.06 7.18
CA GLY A 84 4.99 9.33 7.79
C GLY A 84 5.40 8.35 8.90
N GLY A 85 4.84 7.14 8.94
CA GLY A 85 5.20 6.12 9.93
C GLY A 85 6.44 5.31 9.54
N PHE A 86 7.25 4.92 10.52
CA PHE A 86 8.34 3.95 10.31
C PHE A 86 8.55 3.14 11.60
N PRO A 87 8.85 1.84 11.55
CA PRO A 87 9.00 0.94 10.39
C PRO A 87 7.66 0.55 9.74
N SER A 88 7.60 -0.37 8.79
CA SER A 88 6.33 -0.85 8.21
C SER A 88 5.48 -1.73 9.15
N ALA A 89 5.88 -1.91 10.42
CA ALA A 89 5.18 -2.81 11.34
C ALA A 89 4.01 -2.14 12.10
N TRP A 90 3.65 -0.90 11.75
CA TRP A 90 2.51 -0.22 12.34
C TRP A 90 1.20 -0.82 11.81
N SER A 91 0.19 -0.94 12.67
CA SER A 91 -1.14 -1.43 12.30
C SER A 91 -2.22 -0.43 12.68
N LEU A 92 -3.24 -0.27 11.83
CA LEU A 92 -4.42 0.52 12.16
C LEU A 92 -5.50 -0.37 12.79
N GLY A 93 -6.21 0.18 13.75
CA GLY A 93 -7.41 -0.39 14.35
C GLY A 93 -8.49 0.68 14.54
N TRP A 94 -9.73 0.23 14.62
CA TRP A 94 -10.88 1.12 14.85
C TRP A 94 -11.55 0.81 16.18
N LYS A 95 -12.03 1.84 16.86
CA LYS A 95 -12.99 1.71 17.96
C LYS A 95 -14.23 2.56 17.68
N VAL A 96 -15.39 1.96 17.88
CA VAL A 96 -16.71 2.60 17.73
C VAL A 96 -17.35 2.63 19.12
N GLY A 97 -17.67 3.81 19.64
CA GLY A 97 -18.20 3.98 20.99
C GLY A 97 -17.27 3.41 22.08
N GLY A 98 -15.95 3.51 21.87
CA GLY A 98 -14.92 2.98 22.77
C GLY A 98 -14.67 1.47 22.69
N LYS A 99 -15.37 0.73 21.82
CA LYS A 99 -15.19 -0.72 21.63
C LYS A 99 -14.45 -1.00 20.32
N SER A 100 -13.46 -1.89 20.37
CA SER A 100 -12.74 -2.32 19.17
C SER A 100 -13.69 -2.92 18.14
N SER A 101 -13.58 -2.46 16.90
CA SER A 101 -14.39 -2.91 15.76
C SER A 101 -13.48 -3.40 14.64
N SER A 102 -13.79 -4.59 14.12
CA SER A 102 -13.17 -5.15 12.92
C SER A 102 -14.19 -5.39 11.79
N SER A 103 -15.49 -5.25 12.08
CA SER A 103 -16.55 -5.44 11.10
C SER A 103 -16.58 -4.26 10.11
N GLY A 104 -16.55 -4.57 8.82
CA GLY A 104 -16.54 -3.54 7.77
C GLY A 104 -15.23 -2.76 7.66
N VAL A 105 -14.14 -3.26 8.27
CA VAL A 105 -12.82 -2.65 8.18
C VAL A 105 -12.07 -3.20 6.97
N SER A 106 -11.52 -2.30 6.17
CA SER A 106 -10.58 -2.60 5.09
C SER A 106 -9.28 -1.84 5.30
N HIS A 107 -8.16 -2.41 4.90
CA HIS A 107 -6.84 -1.78 5.00
C HIS A 107 -6.23 -1.64 3.61
N SER A 108 -5.62 -0.49 3.34
CA SER A 108 -4.82 -0.31 2.13
C SER A 108 -3.49 -1.03 2.24
N LEU A 109 -2.83 -1.20 1.10
CA LEU A 109 -1.42 -1.56 1.09
C LEU A 109 -0.58 -0.41 1.64
N GLU A 110 0.55 -0.76 2.24
CA GLU A 110 1.56 0.18 2.69
C GLU A 110 2.34 0.72 1.49
N VAL A 111 2.50 2.04 1.45
CA VAL A 111 3.24 2.73 0.41
C VAL A 111 4.45 3.40 1.05
N LEU A 112 5.64 3.14 0.50
CA LEU A 112 6.87 3.82 0.89
C LEU A 112 6.95 5.15 0.12
N GLY A 113 6.94 6.27 0.84
CA GLY A 113 7.14 7.60 0.29
C GLY A 113 8.59 7.83 -0.15
N GLY A 114 8.81 8.85 -0.99
CA GLY A 114 10.15 9.25 -1.43
C GLY A 114 11.03 9.80 -0.31
N ASP A 115 10.43 10.14 0.83
CA ASP A 115 11.07 10.55 2.07
C ASP A 115 11.54 9.36 2.93
N GLY A 116 11.25 8.12 2.51
CA GLY A 116 11.64 6.90 3.24
C GLY A 116 10.67 6.47 4.34
N HIS A 117 9.51 7.12 4.47
CA HIS A 117 8.49 6.75 5.46
C HIS A 117 7.30 6.02 4.83
N TYR A 118 6.63 5.21 5.63
CA TYR A 118 5.45 4.46 5.22
C TYR A 118 4.17 5.27 5.41
N SER A 119 3.26 5.14 4.46
CA SER A 119 1.89 5.63 4.55
C SER A 119 0.92 4.52 4.19
N TRP A 120 -0.20 4.45 4.90
CA TRP A 120 -1.25 3.47 4.70
C TRP A 120 -2.57 4.04 5.20
N SER A 121 -3.69 3.45 4.80
CA SER A 121 -5.00 3.87 5.25
C SER A 121 -5.85 2.68 5.66
N SER A 122 -6.87 2.98 6.44
CA SER A 122 -7.92 2.03 6.77
C SER A 122 -9.27 2.69 6.54
N THR A 123 -10.22 1.91 6.05
CA THR A 123 -11.58 2.34 5.80
C THR A 123 -12.50 1.55 6.70
N LEU A 124 -13.46 2.21 7.34
CA LEU A 124 -14.49 1.59 8.16
C LEU A 124 -15.86 1.92 7.58
N SER A 125 -16.57 0.89 7.12
CA SER A 125 -17.93 1.03 6.61
C SER A 125 -18.95 0.69 7.70
N LEU A 126 -19.84 1.64 7.98
CA LEU A 126 -20.96 1.53 8.91
C LEU A 126 -22.28 1.90 8.22
N SER A 127 -23.40 1.57 8.85
CA SER A 127 -24.67 2.19 8.48
C SER A 127 -24.76 3.62 9.02
N ALA A 128 -25.53 4.48 8.37
CA ALA A 128 -25.76 5.86 8.81
C ALA A 128 -26.32 5.92 10.25
N ASP A 129 -27.19 4.97 10.63
CA ASP A 129 -27.73 4.87 11.98
C ASP A 129 -26.68 4.49 13.02
N GLN A 130 -25.76 3.57 12.68
CA GLN A 130 -24.66 3.20 13.57
C GLN A 130 -23.70 4.36 13.76
N TRP A 131 -23.38 5.10 12.70
CA TRP A 131 -22.52 6.28 12.76
C TRP A 131 -23.12 7.35 13.69
N LYS A 132 -24.40 7.69 13.51
CA LYS A 132 -25.10 8.66 14.36
C LYS A 132 -25.19 8.23 15.83
N LYS A 133 -25.32 6.92 16.10
CA LYS A 133 -25.40 6.36 17.45
C LYS A 133 -24.04 6.02 18.07
N ALA A 134 -22.95 6.07 17.30
CA ALA A 134 -21.63 5.68 17.76
C ALA A 134 -21.09 6.61 18.87
N GLY A 135 -21.51 7.88 18.87
CA GLY A 135 -21.07 8.93 19.80
C GLY A 135 -19.61 9.37 19.56
N SER A 136 -18.67 8.44 19.44
CA SER A 136 -17.29 8.69 19.02
C SER A 136 -16.75 7.50 18.24
N VAL A 137 -15.95 7.79 17.21
CA VAL A 137 -15.19 6.78 16.49
C VAL A 137 -13.72 7.17 16.54
N SER A 138 -12.86 6.23 16.90
CA SER A 138 -11.42 6.47 16.97
C SER A 138 -10.65 5.51 16.10
N CYS A 139 -9.65 6.02 15.40
CA CYS A 139 -8.65 5.25 14.70
C CYS A 139 -7.37 5.21 15.53
N GLU A 140 -6.77 4.03 15.67
CA GLU A 140 -5.58 3.79 16.48
C GLU A 140 -4.48 3.17 15.62
N ALA A 141 -3.28 3.76 15.64
CA ALA A 141 -2.07 3.15 15.11
C ALA A 141 -1.27 2.52 16.24
N GLY A 142 -1.09 1.21 16.18
CA GLY A 142 -0.30 0.43 17.14
C GLY A 142 1.03 -0.03 16.57
N LEU A 143 2.06 -0.04 17.42
CA LEU A 143 3.34 -0.72 17.17
C LEU A 143 3.76 -1.44 18.45
N ASN A 144 4.27 -2.67 18.33
CA ASN A 144 4.66 -3.48 19.48
C ASN A 144 5.72 -2.74 20.33
N GLY A 145 5.45 -2.63 21.63
CA GLY A 145 6.34 -1.95 22.58
C GLY A 145 6.28 -0.42 22.54
N GLN A 146 5.38 0.18 21.76
CA GLN A 146 5.16 1.62 21.70
C GLN A 146 3.74 1.98 22.15
N SER A 147 3.55 3.20 22.66
CA SER A 147 2.22 3.73 22.94
C SER A 147 1.47 3.98 21.61
N PRO A 148 0.20 3.57 21.49
CA PRO A 148 -0.56 3.79 20.27
C PRO A 148 -0.81 5.28 20.01
N VAL A 149 -0.88 5.65 18.73
CA VAL A 149 -1.34 6.97 18.30
C VAL A 149 -2.84 6.85 18.04
N THR A 150 -3.65 7.73 18.63
CA THR A 150 -5.11 7.67 18.51
C THR A 150 -5.65 8.98 17.97
N GLN A 151 -6.52 8.90 16.98
CA GLN A 151 -7.27 10.04 16.46
C GLN A 151 -8.75 9.77 16.60
N ILE A 152 -9.48 10.73 17.19
CA ILE A 152 -10.91 10.61 17.50
C ILE A 152 -11.70 11.54 16.59
N LEU A 153 -12.83 11.03 16.08
CA LEU A 153 -13.80 11.76 15.29
C LEU A 153 -15.17 11.62 15.96
N ASN A 154 -15.82 12.76 16.20
CA ASN A 154 -17.16 12.82 16.79
C ASN A 154 -18.18 13.11 15.68
N PRO A 155 -19.28 12.35 15.59
CA PRO A 155 -20.35 12.63 14.62
C PRO A 155 -20.92 14.05 14.74
N ASP A 156 -20.99 14.59 15.96
CA ASP A 156 -21.62 15.88 16.26
C ASP A 156 -20.73 17.10 15.93
N HIS A 157 -19.41 16.90 15.77
CA HIS A 157 -18.47 18.00 15.54
C HIS A 157 -18.13 18.23 14.05
N CYS A 158 -18.80 17.54 13.13
CA CYS A 158 -18.61 17.73 11.70
C CYS A 158 -19.47 18.92 11.21
N SER A 159 -19.07 20.14 11.60
CA SER A 159 -19.56 21.36 10.96
C SER A 159 -18.67 21.70 9.78
N GLU A 160 -19.34 21.93 8.65
CA GLU A 160 -18.90 22.36 7.31
C GLU A 160 -17.49 22.96 7.15
#